data_AF-A0A1Z1WPD8-F1
#
_entry.id   AF-A0A1Z1WPD8-F1
#
_cell.length_a   1.000
_cell.length_b   1.000
_cell.length_c   1.000
_cell.angle_alpha   90.00
_cell.angle_beta   90.00
_cell.angle_gamma   90.00
#
_symmetry.space_group_name_H-M   'P 1'
#
loop_
_entity.id
_entity.type
_entity.pdbx_description
1 polymer ?
#
loop_
_entity_poly.entity_id
_entity_poly.type
_entity_poly.pdbx_seq_one_letter_code
_entity_poly.pdbx_strand_id
1 'polypeptide(L)'
;MLPDDNAFVTAVDALGEPCRAVAAALSILGPLGRPALRLTAAWAGLSAAAAHDGVRRLVEAGILDQVPGPDGATAEGWTFRLPLTEHTVRERLSPVDRSRLSATAVEVLWKDADAERAGCVIRPAPGLLDEANALAYRADRVADAGSRLDRGRAVAELTAAARRMLPGTGDGRALLWLRVARDLTEHADARDLVLQEYGMTAYLACDYPIGQAAGESLLRDPGPALSDLDLQEAACLVVGVTANQHDWATMSRLATTYWWDRLPVPALAKVSGQALALCHLSRWRQAADLLKRTETVWNTCPRARAAPAQFSALADLAMGRPEPYRLELTLLDAPELPPARCTTWPAA
;
A
#
# COMPACT_ATOMS: atom_id res chain seq x y z
N MET A 1 9.32 -12.88 16.51
CA MET A 1 8.65 -13.44 17.69
C MET A 1 9.31 -12.85 18.92
N LEU A 2 8.55 -12.15 19.76
CA LEU A 2 9.05 -11.63 21.03
C LEU A 2 9.14 -12.79 22.04
N PRO A 3 10.10 -12.78 22.98
CA PRO A 3 10.18 -13.79 24.03
C PRO A 3 8.86 -13.89 24.81
N ASP A 4 8.49 -15.10 25.24
CA ASP A 4 7.27 -15.34 26.04
C ASP A 4 7.33 -14.60 27.39
N ASP A 5 8.53 -14.38 27.92
CA ASP A 5 8.79 -13.60 29.15
C ASP A 5 9.26 -12.18 28.84
N ASN A 6 8.42 -11.39 28.18
CA ASN A 6 8.69 -9.95 28.02
C ASN A 6 8.01 -9.16 29.14
N ALA A 7 8.76 -8.23 29.75
CA ALA A 7 8.32 -7.46 30.92
C ALA A 7 7.05 -6.61 30.64
N PHE A 8 6.76 -6.30 29.37
CA PHE A 8 5.61 -5.50 28.96
C PHE A 8 4.29 -6.27 29.13
N VAL A 9 4.28 -7.58 28.92
CA VAL A 9 3.06 -8.40 29.11
C VAL A 9 2.99 -8.98 30.51
N THR A 10 4.11 -9.22 31.19
CA THR A 10 4.10 -9.66 32.59
C THR A 10 3.29 -8.73 33.50
N ALA A 11 3.35 -7.41 33.26
CA ALA A 11 2.56 -6.43 34.00
C ALA A 11 1.05 -6.57 33.75
N VAL A 12 0.64 -6.83 32.51
CA VAL A 12 -0.77 -7.08 32.14
C VAL A 12 -1.23 -8.43 32.71
N ASP A 13 -0.38 -9.45 32.63
CA ASP A 13 -0.67 -10.81 33.11
C ASP A 13 -0.84 -10.86 34.63
N ALA A 14 -0.05 -10.08 35.37
CA ALA A 14 -0.14 -9.97 36.82
C ALA A 14 -1.47 -9.38 37.31
N LEU A 15 -2.17 -8.60 36.49
CA LEU A 15 -3.49 -8.06 36.82
C LEU A 15 -4.62 -9.08 36.63
N GLY A 16 -4.37 -10.16 35.89
CA GLY A 16 -5.32 -11.25 35.63
C GLY A 16 -6.51 -10.85 34.76
N GLU A 17 -7.54 -11.71 34.73
CA GLU A 17 -8.84 -11.34 34.15
C GLU A 17 -9.59 -10.38 35.07
N PRO A 18 -10.39 -9.44 34.53
CA PRO A 18 -10.66 -9.19 33.10
C PRO A 18 -9.62 -8.28 32.41
N CYS A 19 -8.56 -7.86 33.11
CA CYS A 19 -7.62 -6.84 32.62
C CYS A 19 -6.87 -7.30 31.36
N ARG A 20 -6.51 -8.59 31.27
CA ARG A 20 -5.91 -9.15 30.05
C ARG A 20 -6.84 -9.05 28.84
N ALA A 21 -8.09 -9.52 28.95
CA ALA A 21 -9.06 -9.42 27.86
C ALA A 21 -9.32 -7.96 27.45
N VAL A 22 -9.43 -7.06 28.43
CA VAL A 22 -9.63 -5.62 28.17
C VAL A 22 -8.42 -5.00 27.46
N ALA A 23 -7.19 -5.26 27.93
CA ALA A 23 -5.98 -4.78 27.28
C ALA A 23 -5.85 -5.33 25.86
N ALA A 24 -6.14 -6.61 25.65
CA ALA A 24 -6.12 -7.26 24.35
C ALA A 24 -7.09 -6.59 23.37
N ALA A 25 -8.34 -6.35 23.78
CA ALA A 25 -9.33 -5.67 22.94
C ALA A 25 -8.94 -4.22 22.65
N LEU A 26 -8.48 -3.47 23.65
CA LEU A 26 -8.08 -2.07 23.48
C LEU A 26 -6.81 -1.90 22.65
N SER A 27 -5.96 -2.92 22.54
CA SER A 27 -4.81 -2.91 21.60
C SER A 27 -5.20 -2.82 20.12
N ILE A 28 -6.48 -3.07 19.82
CA ILE A 28 -7.07 -2.95 18.48
C ILE A 28 -8.11 -1.82 18.46
N LEU A 29 -8.99 -1.78 19.47
CA LEU A 29 -10.15 -0.89 19.49
C LEU A 29 -9.88 0.49 20.11
N GLY A 30 -8.78 0.66 20.86
CA GLY A 30 -8.45 1.88 21.60
C GLY A 30 -8.57 3.16 20.76
N PRO A 31 -8.07 3.20 19.52
CA PRO A 31 -8.19 4.38 18.64
C PRO A 31 -9.62 4.81 18.31
N LEU A 32 -10.64 3.97 18.56
CA LEU A 32 -12.05 4.34 18.38
C LEU A 32 -12.56 5.25 19.50
N GLY A 33 -11.81 5.44 20.60
CA GLY A 33 -12.23 6.27 21.73
C GLY A 33 -13.37 5.64 22.54
N ARG A 34 -14.37 6.43 22.97
CA ARG A 34 -15.49 5.97 23.82
C ARG A 34 -16.20 4.69 23.35
N PRO A 35 -16.53 4.51 22.05
CA PRO A 35 -17.10 3.26 21.55
C PRO A 35 -16.29 2.00 21.91
N ALA A 36 -14.96 2.10 22.03
CA ALA A 36 -14.06 0.97 22.25
C ALA A 36 -14.43 0.15 23.49
N LEU A 37 -14.90 0.80 24.56
CA LEU A 37 -15.20 0.12 25.81
C LEU A 37 -16.44 -0.76 25.72
N ARG A 38 -17.50 -0.28 25.05
CA ARG A 38 -18.70 -1.07 24.80
C ARG A 38 -18.39 -2.27 23.91
N LEU A 39 -17.57 -2.07 22.88
CA LEU A 39 -17.14 -3.11 21.95
C LEU A 39 -16.25 -4.14 22.66
N THR A 40 -15.35 -3.69 23.54
CA THR A 40 -14.51 -4.53 24.40
C THR A 40 -15.36 -5.41 25.31
N ALA A 41 -16.37 -4.83 25.99
CA ALA A 41 -17.28 -5.59 26.84
C ALA A 41 -18.02 -6.68 26.04
N ALA A 42 -18.53 -6.33 24.87
CA ALA A 42 -19.24 -7.27 24.00
C ALA A 42 -18.33 -8.40 23.51
N TRP A 43 -17.11 -8.08 23.04
CA TRP A 43 -16.16 -9.09 22.55
C TRP A 43 -15.67 -10.02 23.65
N ALA A 44 -15.34 -9.49 24.83
CA ALA A 44 -14.84 -10.27 25.96
C ALA A 44 -15.95 -11.02 26.73
N GLY A 45 -17.23 -10.85 26.37
CA GLY A 45 -18.36 -11.41 27.11
C GLY A 45 -18.51 -10.84 28.53
N LEU A 46 -18.05 -9.61 28.75
CA LEU A 46 -18.06 -8.94 30.04
C LEU A 46 -19.28 -8.03 30.18
N SER A 47 -19.70 -7.80 31.43
CA SER A 47 -20.62 -6.70 31.72
C SER A 47 -19.92 -5.35 31.49
N ALA A 48 -20.70 -4.30 31.21
CA ALA A 48 -20.15 -2.96 31.05
C ALA A 48 -19.36 -2.51 32.30
N ALA A 49 -19.84 -2.85 33.50
CA ALA A 49 -19.16 -2.55 34.75
C ALA A 49 -17.82 -3.28 34.89
N ALA A 50 -17.74 -4.57 34.52
CA ALA A 50 -16.50 -5.34 34.56
C ALA A 50 -15.47 -4.81 33.56
N ALA A 51 -15.90 -4.37 32.37
CA ALA A 51 -15.00 -3.75 31.41
C ALA A 51 -14.48 -2.39 31.91
N HIS A 52 -15.34 -1.55 32.50
CA HIS A 52 -14.91 -0.29 33.12
C HIS A 52 -13.93 -0.52 34.27
N ASP A 53 -14.18 -1.51 35.11
CA ASP A 53 -13.28 -1.87 36.22
C ASP A 53 -11.91 -2.35 35.70
N GLY A 54 -11.90 -3.18 34.65
CA GLY A 54 -10.67 -3.61 33.98
C GLY A 54 -9.85 -2.43 33.45
N VAL A 55 -10.49 -1.47 32.76
CA VAL A 55 -9.82 -0.25 32.30
C VAL A 55 -9.29 0.58 33.46
N ARG A 56 -10.08 0.79 34.51
CA ARG A 56 -9.65 1.52 35.71
C ARG A 56 -8.39 0.89 36.32
N ARG A 57 -8.36 -0.43 36.48
CA ARG A 57 -7.20 -1.17 37.02
C ARG A 57 -5.97 -1.06 36.11
N LEU A 58 -6.15 -1.08 34.79
CA LEU A 58 -5.07 -0.87 33.82
C LEU A 58 -4.50 0.56 33.89
N VAL A 59 -5.36 1.57 34.12
CA VAL A 59 -4.94 2.97 34.32
C VAL A 59 -4.21 3.13 35.66
N GLU A 60 -4.73 2.57 36.75
CA GLU A 60 -4.09 2.58 38.07
C GLU A 60 -2.72 1.90 38.07
N ALA A 61 -2.57 0.84 37.28
CA ALA A 61 -1.29 0.16 37.06
C ALA A 61 -0.33 0.93 36.12
N GLY A 62 -0.75 2.06 35.54
CA GLY A 62 0.06 2.87 34.63
C GLY A 62 0.29 2.23 33.26
N ILE A 63 -0.54 1.27 32.86
CA ILE A 63 -0.45 0.58 31.56
C ILE A 63 -1.18 1.40 30.48
N LEU A 64 -2.35 1.96 30.85
CA LEU A 64 -3.13 2.85 30.02
C LEU A 64 -3.10 4.28 30.57
N ASP A 65 -3.14 5.26 29.68
CA ASP A 65 -3.47 6.63 30.00
C ASP A 65 -4.90 6.94 29.55
N GLN A 66 -5.61 7.70 30.38
CA GLN A 66 -6.92 8.22 30.04
C GLN A 66 -6.75 9.51 29.26
N VAL A 67 -7.37 9.59 28.08
CA VAL A 67 -7.40 10.82 27.29
C VAL A 67 -8.61 11.64 27.74
N PRO A 68 -8.43 12.82 28.35
CA PRO A 68 -9.53 13.63 28.83
C PRO A 68 -10.30 14.24 27.66
N GLY A 69 -11.63 14.23 27.75
CA GLY A 69 -12.48 14.88 26.76
C GLY A 69 -12.58 16.39 26.95
N PRO A 70 -13.38 17.07 26.08
CA PRO A 70 -13.48 18.53 26.05
C PRO A 70 -14.00 19.16 27.36
N ASP A 71 -14.72 18.38 28.18
CA ASP A 71 -15.25 18.80 29.47
C ASP A 71 -14.27 18.58 30.64
N GLY A 72 -13.12 17.95 30.38
CA GLY A 72 -12.10 17.60 31.39
C GLY A 72 -12.55 16.56 32.43
N ALA A 73 -13.80 16.14 32.40
CA ALA A 73 -14.43 15.27 33.40
C ALA A 73 -14.74 13.87 32.86
N THR A 74 -14.93 13.74 31.54
CA THR A 74 -15.23 12.46 30.90
C THR A 74 -14.08 12.01 30.00
N ALA A 75 -13.74 10.72 30.06
CA ALA A 75 -12.74 10.13 29.17
C ALA A 75 -13.21 10.20 27.71
N GLU A 76 -12.36 10.70 26.82
CA GLU A 76 -12.56 10.62 25.37
C GLU A 76 -12.11 9.27 24.80
N GLY A 77 -11.11 8.66 25.44
CA GLY A 77 -10.63 7.34 25.12
C GLY A 77 -9.48 6.92 26.02
N TRP A 78 -8.79 5.86 25.60
CA TRP A 78 -7.67 5.28 26.33
C TRP A 78 -6.57 4.93 25.35
N THR A 79 -5.33 5.24 25.72
CA THR A 79 -4.15 4.91 24.94
C THR A 79 -3.19 4.12 25.82
N PHE A 80 -2.38 3.23 25.23
CA PHE A 80 -1.30 2.62 25.98
C PHE A 80 -0.22 3.66 26.24
N ARG A 81 0.24 3.73 27.49
CA ARG A 81 1.32 4.64 27.87
C ARG A 81 2.60 4.37 27.09
N LEU A 82 2.88 3.09 26.82
CA LEU A 82 4.03 2.64 26.03
C LEU A 82 3.54 1.95 24.76
N PRO A 83 3.79 2.51 23.55
CA PRO A 83 3.37 1.90 22.28
C PRO A 83 3.88 0.46 22.08
N LEU A 84 5.03 0.13 22.65
CA LEU A 84 5.58 -1.24 22.59
C LEU A 84 4.74 -2.24 23.39
N THR A 85 4.08 -1.81 24.46
CA THR A 85 3.15 -2.65 25.23
C THR A 85 1.91 -2.96 24.41
N GLU A 86 1.31 -1.94 23.77
CA GLU A 86 0.20 -2.12 22.83
C GLU A 86 0.56 -3.09 21.70
N HIS A 87 1.71 -2.88 21.07
CA HIS A 87 2.19 -3.76 19.99
C HIS A 87 2.36 -5.20 20.49
N THR A 88 3.00 -5.41 21.64
CA THR A 88 3.21 -6.76 22.16
C THR A 88 1.90 -7.46 22.51
N VAL A 89 0.98 -6.75 23.20
CA VAL A 89 -0.34 -7.29 23.57
C VAL A 89 -1.12 -7.68 22.32
N ARG A 90 -1.09 -6.83 21.29
CA ARG A 90 -1.75 -7.09 20.00
C ARG A 90 -1.15 -8.28 19.26
N GLU A 91 0.18 -8.43 19.23
CA GLU A 91 0.84 -9.56 18.55
C GLU A 91 0.63 -10.90 19.27
N ARG A 92 0.19 -10.89 20.54
CA ARG A 92 -0.20 -12.11 21.27
C ARG A 92 -1.64 -12.54 21.04
N LEU A 93 -2.46 -11.69 20.42
CA LEU A 93 -3.79 -12.11 19.99
C LEU A 93 -3.68 -13.23 18.96
N SER A 94 -4.55 -14.24 19.08
CA SER A 94 -4.66 -15.24 18.03
C SER A 94 -5.05 -14.54 16.71
N PRO A 95 -4.62 -15.06 15.54
CA PRO A 95 -5.02 -14.49 14.26
C PRO A 95 -6.55 -14.38 14.10
N VAL A 96 -7.29 -15.31 14.70
CA VAL A 96 -8.76 -15.33 14.69
C VAL A 96 -9.33 -14.18 15.51
N ASP A 97 -8.82 -13.95 16.72
CA ASP A 97 -9.31 -12.89 17.61
C ASP A 97 -8.96 -11.50 17.07
N ARG A 98 -7.72 -11.32 16.57
CA ARG A 98 -7.30 -10.09 15.90
C ARG A 98 -8.19 -9.78 14.70
N SER A 99 -8.50 -10.79 13.87
CA SER A 99 -9.39 -10.64 12.72
C SER A 99 -10.82 -10.26 13.14
N ARG A 100 -11.37 -10.89 14.20
CA ARG A 100 -12.71 -10.57 14.72
C ARG A 100 -12.80 -9.15 15.28
N LEU A 101 -11.85 -8.76 16.14
CA LEU A 101 -11.79 -7.42 16.72
C LEU A 101 -11.61 -6.35 15.63
N SER A 102 -10.74 -6.61 14.65
CA SER A 102 -10.53 -5.68 13.54
C SER A 102 -11.76 -5.54 12.65
N ALA A 103 -12.50 -6.63 12.40
CA ALA A 103 -13.77 -6.57 11.67
C ALA A 103 -14.80 -5.71 12.42
N THR A 104 -14.93 -5.90 13.74
CA THR A 104 -15.79 -5.05 14.59
C THR A 104 -15.38 -3.58 14.53
N ALA A 105 -14.08 -3.28 14.53
CA ALA A 105 -13.59 -1.91 14.40
C ALA A 105 -13.99 -1.29 13.05
N VAL A 106 -13.78 -2.03 11.97
CA VAL A 106 -14.08 -1.56 10.60
C VAL A 106 -15.58 -1.35 10.41
N GLU A 107 -16.43 -2.25 10.90
CA GLU A 107 -17.88 -2.09 10.80
C GLU A 107 -18.38 -0.80 11.46
N VAL A 108 -17.78 -0.40 12.59
CA VAL A 108 -18.11 0.87 13.25
C VAL A 108 -17.66 2.05 12.39
N LEU A 109 -16.41 2.04 11.91
CA LEU A 109 -15.88 3.09 11.03
C LEU A 109 -16.69 3.23 9.73
N TRP A 110 -17.15 2.12 9.16
CA TRP A 110 -17.96 2.10 7.96
C TRP A 110 -19.36 2.67 8.21
N LYS A 111 -20.01 2.29 9.31
CA LYS A 111 -21.31 2.84 9.70
C LYS A 111 -21.24 4.36 9.91
N ASP A 112 -20.22 4.83 10.60
CA ASP A 112 -20.02 6.26 10.84
C ASP A 112 -19.81 7.02 9.52
N ALA A 113 -18.95 6.50 8.64
CA ALA A 113 -18.71 7.11 7.32
C ALA A 113 -19.94 7.10 6.40
N ASP A 114 -20.74 6.03 6.44
CA ASP A 114 -21.95 5.92 5.61
C ASP A 114 -23.04 6.88 6.08
N ALA A 115 -23.15 7.10 7.39
CA ALA A 115 -24.10 8.06 7.93
C ALA A 115 -23.64 9.53 7.80
N GLU A 116 -22.33 9.81 7.85
CA GLU A 116 -21.79 11.13 7.47
C GLU A 116 -22.15 11.47 6.01
N ARG A 117 -21.97 10.52 5.09
CA ARG A 117 -22.37 10.68 3.67
C ARG A 117 -23.87 10.88 3.50
N ALA A 118 -24.70 10.28 4.35
CA ALA A 118 -26.15 10.48 4.36
C ALA A 118 -26.57 11.84 4.93
N GLY A 119 -25.63 12.72 5.29
CA GLY A 119 -25.91 14.03 5.88
C GLY A 119 -26.46 13.95 7.31
N CYS A 120 -26.36 12.79 7.96
CA CYS A 120 -26.63 12.70 9.38
C CYS A 120 -25.52 13.43 10.13
N VAL A 121 -25.90 14.29 11.09
CA VAL A 121 -24.94 14.95 11.99
C VAL A 121 -24.39 13.90 12.94
N ILE A 122 -23.44 13.11 12.47
CA ILE A 122 -22.58 12.31 13.33
C ILE A 122 -21.45 13.23 13.72
N ARG A 123 -21.35 13.54 15.01
CA ARG A 123 -20.15 14.15 15.56
C ARG A 123 -19.02 13.15 15.27
N PRO A 124 -18.00 13.48 14.46
CA PRO A 124 -16.92 12.54 14.21
C PRO A 124 -16.41 12.08 15.56
N ALA A 125 -16.25 10.77 15.73
CA ALA A 125 -15.54 10.27 16.90
C ALA A 125 -14.23 11.06 16.94
N PRO A 126 -13.96 11.85 17.99
CA PRO A 126 -12.75 12.63 18.06
C PRO A 126 -11.61 11.63 17.93
N GLY A 127 -10.94 11.67 16.77
CA GLY A 127 -9.87 10.76 16.47
C GLY A 127 -8.79 11.06 17.49
N LEU A 128 -8.45 10.06 18.31
CA LEU A 128 -7.19 10.08 19.05
C LEU A 128 -5.97 10.17 18.11
N LEU A 129 -6.22 9.98 16.81
CA LEU A 129 -5.26 9.97 15.73
C LEU A 129 -5.49 11.19 14.81
N ASP A 130 -4.40 11.76 14.32
CA ASP A 130 -4.45 12.67 13.17
C ASP A 130 -4.93 11.97 11.90
N GLU A 131 -5.18 12.73 10.83
CA GLU A 131 -5.73 12.21 9.57
C GLU A 131 -4.88 11.08 8.96
N ALA A 132 -3.56 11.20 8.99
CA ALA A 132 -2.65 10.21 8.42
C ALA A 132 -2.66 8.91 9.23
N ASN A 133 -2.64 9.03 10.56
CA ASN A 133 -2.72 7.89 11.47
C ASN A 133 -4.10 7.23 11.44
N ALA A 134 -5.18 8.00 11.25
CA ALA A 134 -6.53 7.47 11.08
C ALA A 134 -6.66 6.65 9.79
N LEU A 135 -6.07 7.13 8.68
CA LEU A 135 -6.00 6.40 7.42
C LEU A 135 -5.25 5.07 7.59
N ALA A 136 -4.05 5.12 8.20
CA ALA A 136 -3.24 3.92 8.43
C ALA A 136 -3.92 2.93 9.37
N TYR A 137 -4.51 3.40 10.47
CA TYR A 137 -5.29 2.58 11.39
C TYR A 137 -6.44 1.86 10.67
N ARG A 138 -7.24 2.59 9.88
CA ARG A 138 -8.36 1.99 9.14
C ARG A 138 -7.87 0.92 8.17
N ALA A 139 -6.85 1.20 7.38
CA ALA A 139 -6.31 0.25 6.40
C ALA A 139 -5.70 -0.99 7.08
N ASP A 140 -4.97 -0.83 8.18
CA ASP A 140 -4.47 -1.94 9.00
C ASP A 140 -5.62 -2.81 9.53
N ARG A 141 -6.71 -2.20 10.02
CA ARG A 141 -7.87 -2.97 10.51
C ARG A 141 -8.60 -3.70 9.38
N VAL A 142 -8.72 -3.10 8.20
CA VAL A 142 -9.29 -3.80 7.02
C VAL A 142 -8.42 -4.99 6.63
N ALA A 143 -7.09 -4.81 6.62
CA ALA A 143 -6.14 -5.88 6.31
C ALA A 143 -6.21 -7.04 7.33
N ASP A 144 -6.23 -6.72 8.64
CA ASP A 144 -6.34 -7.69 9.72
C ASP A 144 -7.68 -8.45 9.71
N ALA A 145 -8.77 -7.77 9.37
CA ALA A 145 -10.11 -8.37 9.32
C ALA A 145 -10.24 -9.38 8.17
N GLY A 146 -9.59 -9.13 7.04
CA GLY A 146 -9.52 -10.04 5.90
C GLY A 146 -10.91 -10.38 5.35
N SER A 147 -11.17 -11.67 5.11
CA SER A 147 -12.40 -12.16 4.47
C SER A 147 -13.67 -12.04 5.32
N ARG A 148 -13.60 -11.43 6.51
CA ARG A 148 -14.76 -11.17 7.37
C ARG A 148 -15.58 -9.96 6.92
N LEU A 149 -14.99 -9.10 6.10
CA LEU A 149 -15.60 -7.88 5.61
C LEU A 149 -16.19 -8.08 4.21
N ASP A 150 -16.98 -7.10 3.77
CA ASP A 150 -17.33 -6.97 2.35
C ASP A 150 -16.04 -6.84 1.53
N ARG A 151 -15.77 -7.84 0.69
CA ARG A 151 -14.50 -7.95 -0.03
C ARG A 151 -14.30 -6.79 -1.02
N GLY A 152 -15.35 -6.40 -1.74
CA GLY A 152 -15.28 -5.32 -2.73
C GLY A 152 -14.89 -3.99 -2.08
N ARG A 153 -15.56 -3.62 -1.00
CA ARG A 153 -15.24 -2.42 -0.22
C ARG A 153 -13.86 -2.50 0.44
N ALA A 154 -13.49 -3.66 0.99
CA ALA A 154 -12.17 -3.86 1.59
C ALA A 154 -11.05 -3.66 0.56
N VAL A 155 -11.15 -4.27 -0.64
CA VAL A 155 -10.19 -4.09 -1.73
C VAL A 155 -10.11 -2.62 -2.14
N ALA A 156 -11.26 -1.95 -2.34
CA ALA A 156 -11.28 -0.54 -2.73
C ALA A 156 -10.59 0.37 -1.68
N GLU A 157 -10.82 0.11 -0.39
CA GLU A 157 -10.23 0.89 0.69
C GLU A 157 -8.72 0.66 0.85
N LEU A 158 -8.26 -0.59 0.79
CA LEU A 158 -6.84 -0.92 0.89
C LEU A 158 -6.05 -0.33 -0.27
N THR A 159 -6.56 -0.47 -1.50
CA THR A 159 -5.93 0.09 -2.71
C THR A 159 -5.92 1.62 -2.65
N ALA A 160 -7.02 2.26 -2.22
CA ALA A 160 -7.06 3.72 -2.06
C ALA A 160 -6.11 4.22 -0.97
N ALA A 161 -5.97 3.50 0.15
CA ALA A 161 -5.05 3.85 1.22
C ALA A 161 -3.59 3.72 0.76
N ALA A 162 -3.25 2.63 0.06
CA ALA A 162 -1.91 2.43 -0.50
C ALA A 162 -1.51 3.54 -1.48
N ARG A 163 -2.42 4.00 -2.34
CA ARG A 163 -2.19 5.12 -3.27
C ARG A 163 -1.94 6.46 -2.59
N ARG A 164 -2.52 6.67 -1.39
CA ARG A 164 -2.35 7.91 -0.61
C ARG A 164 -1.05 7.93 0.18
N MET A 165 -0.44 6.77 0.44
CA MET A 165 0.89 6.72 1.04
C MET A 165 1.94 7.15 0.01
N LEU A 166 2.79 8.09 0.41
CA LEU A 166 3.88 8.53 -0.45
C LEU A 166 4.83 7.35 -0.70
N PRO A 167 5.20 7.05 -1.96
CA PRO A 167 6.16 5.99 -2.24
C PRO A 167 7.49 6.24 -1.53
N GLY A 168 8.05 5.19 -0.93
CA GLY A 168 9.35 5.27 -0.23
C GLY A 168 9.28 5.67 1.25
N THR A 169 8.11 5.92 1.84
CA THR A 169 7.98 6.15 3.29
C THR A 169 7.99 4.84 4.10
N GLY A 170 9.04 4.04 3.90
CA GLY A 170 9.75 3.21 4.88
C GLY A 170 9.05 2.16 5.76
N ASP A 171 7.72 2.05 5.83
CA ASP A 171 7.08 1.14 6.81
C ASP A 171 6.53 -0.17 6.21
N GLY A 172 6.57 -0.33 4.88
CA GLY A 172 6.10 -1.53 4.18
C GLY A 172 4.58 -1.73 4.24
N ARG A 173 3.80 -0.81 4.84
CA ARG A 173 2.35 -0.97 5.01
C ARG A 173 1.59 -0.98 3.69
N ALA A 174 1.93 -0.08 2.77
CA ALA A 174 1.32 -0.05 1.45
C ALA A 174 1.47 -1.40 0.72
N LEU A 175 2.63 -2.04 0.82
CA LEU A 175 2.88 -3.36 0.25
C LEU A 175 2.04 -4.45 0.94
N LEU A 176 1.94 -4.41 2.27
CA LEU A 176 1.08 -5.31 3.03
C LEU A 176 -0.39 -5.18 2.64
N TRP A 177 -0.92 -3.95 2.56
CA TRP A 177 -2.30 -3.69 2.19
C TRP A 177 -2.62 -4.15 0.77
N LEU A 178 -1.74 -3.87 -0.19
CA LEU A 178 -1.90 -4.32 -1.57
C LEU A 178 -1.83 -5.86 -1.70
N ARG A 179 -0.98 -6.52 -0.89
CA ARG A 179 -0.96 -7.99 -0.81
C ARG A 179 -2.31 -8.53 -0.35
N VAL A 180 -2.87 -7.97 0.72
CA VAL A 180 -4.18 -8.40 1.24
C VAL A 180 -5.30 -8.08 0.25
N ALA A 181 -5.28 -6.91 -0.39
CA ALA A 181 -6.24 -6.54 -1.42
C ALA A 181 -6.21 -7.55 -2.58
N ARG A 182 -5.03 -7.95 -3.03
CA ARG A 182 -4.87 -8.98 -4.07
C ARG A 182 -5.49 -10.31 -3.64
N ASP A 183 -5.20 -10.75 -2.42
CA ASP A 183 -5.69 -12.03 -1.89
C ASP A 183 -7.22 -12.03 -1.65
N LEU A 184 -7.82 -10.87 -1.41
CA LEU A 184 -9.28 -10.69 -1.31
C LEU A 184 -9.99 -10.56 -2.67
N THR A 185 -9.25 -10.36 -3.77
CA THR A 185 -9.83 -10.09 -5.08
C THR A 185 -10.17 -11.39 -5.83
N GLU A 186 -11.46 -11.65 -6.02
CA GLU A 186 -11.96 -12.87 -6.68
C GLU A 186 -11.93 -12.78 -8.20
N HIS A 187 -12.32 -11.62 -8.76
CA HIS A 187 -12.37 -11.39 -10.21
C HIS A 187 -10.95 -11.22 -10.78
N ALA A 188 -10.62 -11.98 -11.83
CA ALA A 188 -9.32 -11.93 -12.49
C ALA A 188 -8.98 -10.51 -12.96
N ASP A 189 -9.93 -9.81 -13.59
CA ASP A 189 -9.73 -8.47 -14.14
C ASP A 189 -9.36 -7.43 -13.06
N ALA A 190 -10.05 -7.47 -11.91
CA ALA A 190 -9.74 -6.60 -10.79
C ALA A 190 -8.42 -6.98 -10.11
N ARG A 191 -8.02 -8.26 -10.19
CA ARG A 191 -6.78 -8.77 -9.61
C ARG A 191 -5.57 -8.18 -10.32
N ASP A 192 -5.63 -8.01 -11.63
CA ASP A 192 -4.50 -7.49 -12.42
C ASP A 192 -4.20 -6.02 -12.14
N LEU A 193 -5.23 -5.19 -11.97
CA LEU A 193 -5.05 -3.79 -11.56
C LEU A 193 -4.41 -3.69 -10.17
N VAL A 194 -4.84 -4.54 -9.23
CA VAL A 194 -4.21 -4.59 -7.89
C VAL A 194 -2.78 -5.14 -7.99
N LEU A 195 -2.53 -6.12 -8.87
CA LEU A 195 -1.20 -6.71 -9.08
C LEU A 195 -0.21 -5.71 -9.70
N GLN A 196 -0.66 -4.85 -10.61
CA GLN A 196 0.14 -3.75 -11.17
C GLN A 196 0.59 -2.79 -10.07
N GLU A 197 -0.34 -2.35 -9.22
CA GLU A 197 -0.01 -1.47 -8.10
C GLU A 197 0.90 -2.15 -7.09
N TYR A 198 0.63 -3.42 -6.77
CA TYR A 198 1.48 -4.22 -5.89
C TYR A 198 2.91 -4.34 -6.41
N GLY A 199 3.08 -4.64 -7.70
CA GLY A 199 4.40 -4.74 -8.35
C GLY A 199 5.16 -3.42 -8.34
N MET A 200 4.48 -2.30 -8.65
CA MET A 200 5.09 -0.98 -8.62
C MET A 200 5.49 -0.56 -7.20
N THR A 201 4.61 -0.76 -6.21
CA THR A 201 4.93 -0.48 -4.80
C THR A 201 6.08 -1.36 -4.31
N ALA A 202 6.16 -2.62 -4.73
CA ALA A 202 7.28 -3.51 -4.40
C ALA A 202 8.60 -2.99 -4.98
N TYR A 203 8.61 -2.56 -6.24
CA TYR A 203 9.78 -1.95 -6.87
C TYR A 203 10.26 -0.69 -6.13
N LEU A 204 9.34 0.20 -5.75
CA LEU A 204 9.67 1.42 -5.00
C LEU A 204 10.12 1.13 -3.57
N ALA A 205 9.75 -0.02 -3.01
CA ALA A 205 10.24 -0.52 -1.72
C ALA A 205 11.52 -1.38 -1.86
N CYS A 206 12.12 -1.44 -3.05
CA CYS A 206 13.28 -2.28 -3.40
C CYS A 206 13.06 -3.79 -3.22
N ASP A 207 11.81 -4.26 -3.13
CA ASP A 207 11.45 -5.68 -3.20
C ASP A 207 11.34 -6.13 -4.66
N TYR A 208 12.50 -6.18 -5.30
CA TYR A 208 12.62 -6.50 -6.72
C TYR A 208 12.08 -7.89 -7.10
N PRO A 209 12.25 -8.97 -6.30
CA PRO A 209 11.66 -10.26 -6.62
C PRO A 209 10.13 -10.21 -6.77
N ILE A 210 9.45 -9.47 -5.90
CA ILE A 210 7.99 -9.28 -5.98
C ILE A 210 7.62 -8.42 -7.20
N GLY A 211 8.34 -7.31 -7.43
CA GLY A 211 8.14 -6.46 -8.59
C GLY A 211 8.29 -7.22 -9.91
N GLN A 212 9.31 -8.09 -10.02
CA GLN A 212 9.53 -8.94 -11.17
C GLN A 212 8.39 -9.93 -11.38
N ALA A 213 8.02 -10.67 -10.34
CA ALA A 213 6.96 -11.68 -10.43
C ALA A 213 5.62 -11.06 -10.86
N ALA A 214 5.27 -9.89 -10.31
CA ALA A 214 4.08 -9.16 -10.69
C ALA A 214 4.12 -8.68 -12.15
N GLY A 215 5.19 -7.98 -12.54
CA GLY A 215 5.35 -7.47 -13.91
C GLY A 215 5.34 -8.57 -14.96
N GLU A 216 6.08 -9.65 -14.74
CA GLU A 216 6.09 -10.77 -15.67
C GLU A 216 4.76 -11.52 -15.75
N SER A 217 4.02 -11.61 -14.64
CA SER A 217 2.67 -12.20 -14.64
C SER A 217 1.73 -11.39 -15.53
N LEU A 218 1.69 -10.07 -15.36
CA LEU A 218 0.85 -9.16 -16.15
C LEU A 218 1.17 -9.22 -17.65
N LEU A 219 2.44 -9.37 -18.01
CA LEU A 219 2.85 -9.44 -19.42
C LEU A 219 2.59 -10.81 -20.07
N ARG A 220 2.55 -11.90 -19.28
CA ARG A 220 2.33 -13.26 -19.81
C ARG A 220 0.85 -13.58 -20.01
N ASP A 221 0.00 -13.12 -19.09
CA ASP A 221 -1.44 -13.39 -19.09
C ASP A 221 -2.21 -12.10 -18.75
N PRO A 222 -2.23 -11.11 -19.67
CA PRO A 222 -2.87 -9.83 -19.41
C PRO A 222 -4.40 -9.98 -19.39
N GLY A 223 -5.03 -9.63 -18.27
CA GLY A 223 -6.47 -9.57 -18.16
C GLY A 223 -7.09 -8.44 -18.99
N PRO A 224 -8.37 -8.56 -19.37
CA PRO A 224 -9.05 -7.63 -20.27
C PRO A 224 -9.27 -6.22 -19.68
N ALA A 225 -9.05 -6.02 -18.38
CA ALA A 225 -9.14 -4.71 -17.75
C ALA A 225 -7.84 -3.89 -17.84
N LEU A 226 -6.71 -4.50 -18.20
CA LEU A 226 -5.46 -3.78 -18.39
C LEU A 226 -5.47 -3.01 -19.70
N SER A 227 -5.14 -1.73 -19.63
CA SER A 227 -4.95 -0.89 -20.81
C SER A 227 -3.57 -1.09 -21.44
N ASP A 228 -3.40 -0.63 -22.68
CA ASP A 228 -2.08 -0.57 -23.33
C ASP A 228 -1.04 0.20 -22.50
N LEU A 229 -1.49 1.21 -21.75
CA LEU A 229 -0.65 2.00 -20.84
C LEU A 229 -0.23 1.18 -19.61
N ASP A 230 -1.13 0.37 -19.07
CA ASP A 230 -0.81 -0.50 -17.93
C ASP A 230 0.24 -1.56 -18.31
N LEU A 231 0.12 -2.10 -19.52
CA LEU A 231 1.10 -3.04 -20.08
C LEU A 231 2.43 -2.35 -20.44
N GLN A 232 2.39 -1.07 -20.83
CA GLN A 232 3.60 -0.25 -20.99
C GLN A 232 4.32 -0.08 -19.66
N GLU A 233 3.60 0.26 -18.58
CA GLU A 233 4.16 0.38 -17.23
C GLU A 233 4.73 -0.95 -16.73
N ALA A 234 4.01 -2.07 -16.94
CA ALA A 234 4.50 -3.41 -16.57
C ALA A 234 5.77 -3.80 -17.34
N ALA A 235 5.87 -3.45 -18.63
CA ALA A 235 7.07 -3.66 -19.43
C ALA A 235 8.26 -2.87 -18.89
N CYS A 236 8.06 -1.58 -18.55
CA CYS A 236 9.09 -0.76 -17.91
C CYS A 236 9.49 -1.31 -16.54
N LEU A 237 8.53 -1.81 -15.75
CA LEU A 237 8.77 -2.45 -14.45
C LEU A 237 9.70 -3.66 -14.54
N VAL A 238 9.44 -4.60 -15.45
CA VAL A 238 10.29 -5.78 -15.62
C VAL A 238 11.73 -5.37 -15.98
N VAL A 239 11.90 -4.36 -16.85
CA VAL A 239 13.22 -3.87 -17.23
C VAL A 239 13.91 -3.17 -16.06
N GLY A 240 13.22 -2.25 -15.36
CA GLY A 240 13.79 -1.52 -14.23
C GLY A 240 14.17 -2.44 -13.08
N VAL A 241 13.36 -3.45 -12.77
CA VAL A 241 13.71 -4.50 -11.80
C VAL A 241 14.96 -5.26 -12.24
N THR A 242 15.03 -5.69 -13.51
CA THR A 242 16.19 -6.40 -14.07
C THR A 242 17.47 -5.56 -13.96
N ALA A 243 17.37 -4.25 -14.21
CA ALA A 243 18.50 -3.32 -14.08
C ALA A 243 18.99 -3.22 -12.62
N ASN A 244 18.08 -3.07 -11.66
CA ASN A 244 18.42 -2.94 -10.25
C ASN A 244 18.94 -4.24 -9.62
N GLN A 245 18.56 -5.40 -10.15
CA GLN A 245 19.15 -6.69 -9.78
C GLN A 245 20.50 -6.96 -10.48
N HIS A 246 20.92 -6.11 -11.41
CA HIS A 246 22.12 -6.27 -12.23
C HIS A 246 22.16 -7.57 -13.05
N ASP A 247 21.00 -8.10 -13.46
CA ASP A 247 20.92 -9.27 -14.35
C ASP A 247 21.13 -8.85 -15.81
N TRP A 248 22.40 -8.65 -16.19
CA TRP A 248 22.77 -8.21 -17.54
C TRP A 248 22.48 -9.24 -18.64
N ALA A 249 22.39 -10.52 -18.28
CA ALA A 249 22.05 -11.57 -19.22
C ALA A 249 20.57 -11.47 -19.62
N THR A 250 19.67 -11.32 -18.64
CA THR A 250 18.25 -11.06 -18.89
C THR A 250 18.05 -9.70 -19.56
N MET A 251 18.76 -8.66 -19.12
CA MET A 251 18.71 -7.33 -19.76
C MET A 251 19.06 -7.39 -21.25
N SER A 252 20.11 -8.14 -21.61
CA SER A 252 20.50 -8.34 -23.01
C SER A 252 19.41 -9.01 -23.85
N ARG A 253 18.63 -9.94 -23.25
CA ARG A 253 17.46 -10.54 -23.91
C ARG A 253 16.32 -9.54 -24.07
N LEU A 254 16.03 -8.75 -23.04
CA LEU A 254 14.98 -7.70 -23.07
C LEU A 254 15.28 -6.60 -24.10
N ALA A 255 16.55 -6.39 -24.48
CA ALA A 255 16.91 -5.47 -25.55
C ALA A 255 16.62 -6.00 -26.98
N THR A 256 16.18 -7.25 -27.12
CA THR A 256 15.86 -7.88 -28.42
C THR A 256 14.36 -8.07 -28.58
N THR A 257 13.85 -8.10 -29.82
CA THR A 257 12.43 -8.33 -30.08
C THR A 257 11.98 -9.75 -29.69
N TYR A 258 12.90 -10.73 -29.68
CA TYR A 258 12.60 -12.14 -29.50
C TYR A 258 11.75 -12.45 -28.25
N TRP A 259 12.02 -11.80 -27.12
CA TRP A 259 11.24 -12.03 -25.91
C TRP A 259 9.86 -11.37 -26.00
N TRP A 260 9.81 -10.12 -26.46
CA TRP A 260 8.59 -9.33 -26.60
C TRP A 260 7.62 -9.90 -27.65
N ASP A 261 8.12 -10.47 -28.74
CA ASP A 261 7.32 -11.05 -29.82
C ASP A 261 6.55 -12.30 -29.38
N ARG A 262 6.97 -12.94 -28.29
CA ARG A 262 6.32 -14.14 -27.71
C ARG A 262 5.25 -13.80 -26.67
N LEU A 263 5.09 -12.53 -26.32
CA LEU A 263 4.13 -12.08 -25.32
C LEU A 263 2.86 -11.52 -25.98
N PRO A 264 1.68 -11.76 -25.38
CA PRO A 264 0.39 -11.27 -25.88
C PRO A 264 0.15 -9.79 -25.52
N VAL A 265 1.15 -8.93 -25.73
CA VAL A 265 1.13 -7.51 -25.33
C VAL A 265 1.12 -6.58 -26.55
N PRO A 266 0.58 -5.36 -26.44
CA PRO A 266 0.53 -4.40 -27.53
C PRO A 266 1.92 -3.89 -27.91
N ALA A 267 2.05 -3.37 -29.13
CA ALA A 267 3.32 -2.85 -29.66
C ALA A 267 3.92 -1.74 -28.77
N LEU A 268 3.08 -0.93 -28.11
CA LEU A 268 3.51 0.12 -27.19
C LEU A 268 4.35 -0.44 -26.04
N ALA A 269 3.90 -1.52 -25.41
CA ALA A 269 4.62 -2.18 -24.31
C ALA A 269 5.95 -2.76 -24.78
N LYS A 270 5.95 -3.45 -25.93
CA LYS A 270 7.16 -4.05 -26.54
C LYS A 270 8.23 -3.01 -26.81
N VAL A 271 7.87 -1.93 -27.50
CA VAL A 271 8.79 -0.85 -27.88
C VAL A 271 9.34 -0.15 -26.64
N SER A 272 8.49 0.16 -25.66
CA SER A 272 8.90 0.88 -24.46
C SER A 272 9.88 0.06 -23.62
N GLY A 273 9.56 -1.21 -23.37
CA GLY A 273 10.46 -2.11 -22.64
C GLY A 273 11.78 -2.36 -23.37
N GLN A 274 11.74 -2.59 -24.69
CA GLN A 274 12.95 -2.78 -25.49
C GLN A 274 13.84 -1.52 -25.50
N ALA A 275 13.24 -0.34 -25.67
CA ALA A 275 13.97 0.92 -25.66
C ALA A 275 14.64 1.17 -24.30
N LEU A 276 13.91 0.96 -23.19
CA LEU A 276 14.47 1.09 -21.85
C LEU A 276 15.63 0.10 -21.61
N ALA A 277 15.49 -1.15 -22.06
CA ALA A 277 16.55 -2.14 -21.93
C ALA A 277 17.81 -1.74 -22.74
N LEU A 278 17.64 -1.19 -23.94
CA LEU A 278 18.75 -0.66 -24.74
C LEU A 278 19.44 0.52 -24.05
N CYS A 279 18.68 1.41 -23.40
CA CYS A 279 19.23 2.51 -22.59
C CYS A 279 20.08 1.98 -21.44
N HIS A 280 19.59 1.01 -20.65
CA HIS A 280 20.38 0.41 -19.56
C HIS A 280 21.65 -0.30 -20.04
N LEU A 281 21.67 -0.84 -21.26
CA LEU A 281 22.86 -1.43 -21.87
C LEU A 281 23.77 -0.39 -22.57
N SER A 282 23.48 0.91 -22.42
CA SER A 282 24.19 1.99 -23.10
C SER A 282 24.22 1.88 -24.63
N ARG A 283 23.22 1.22 -25.23
CA ARG A 283 23.07 1.08 -26.69
C ARG A 283 22.27 2.25 -27.27
N TRP A 284 22.69 3.46 -26.94
CA TRP A 284 21.96 4.72 -27.18
C TRP A 284 21.48 4.90 -28.62
N ARG A 285 22.36 4.63 -29.61
CA ARG A 285 21.99 4.75 -31.03
C ARG A 285 20.87 3.78 -31.41
N GLN A 286 20.93 2.54 -30.92
CA GLN A 286 19.89 1.55 -31.21
C GLN A 286 18.56 1.93 -30.56
N ALA A 287 18.58 2.49 -29.35
CA ALA A 287 17.38 3.00 -28.68
C ALA A 287 16.75 4.14 -29.49
N ALA A 288 17.55 5.12 -29.91
CA ALA A 288 17.07 6.24 -30.74
C ALA A 288 16.53 5.78 -32.10
N ASP A 289 17.22 4.86 -32.78
CA ASP A 289 16.79 4.32 -34.08
C ASP A 289 15.51 3.47 -33.94
N LEU A 290 15.34 2.75 -32.83
CA LEU A 290 14.10 2.04 -32.51
C LEU A 290 12.96 3.05 -32.34
N LEU A 291 13.11 3.98 -31.40
CA LEU A 291 12.07 4.95 -31.04
C LEU A 291 11.66 5.82 -32.23
N LYS A 292 12.62 6.26 -33.06
CA LYS A 292 12.33 7.01 -34.29
C LYS A 292 11.52 6.20 -35.30
N ARG A 293 11.85 4.92 -35.51
CA ARG A 293 11.12 4.07 -36.47
C ARG A 293 9.73 3.70 -35.99
N THR A 294 9.52 3.66 -34.69
CA THR A 294 8.25 3.28 -34.07
C THR A 294 7.48 4.48 -33.51
N GLU A 295 7.78 5.70 -33.96
CA GLU A 295 7.17 6.93 -33.44
C GLU A 295 5.63 6.88 -33.47
N THR A 296 5.05 6.34 -34.54
CA THR A 296 3.59 6.19 -34.68
C THR A 296 2.96 5.25 -33.66
N VAL A 297 3.75 4.40 -32.99
CA VAL A 297 3.29 3.46 -31.96
C VAL A 297 3.18 4.13 -30.59
N TRP A 298 4.14 4.99 -30.25
CA TRP A 298 4.23 5.58 -28.90
C TRP A 298 3.83 7.06 -28.82
N ASN A 299 3.86 7.79 -29.93
CA ASN A 299 3.46 9.20 -29.97
C ASN A 299 1.97 9.36 -30.31
N THR A 300 1.10 8.61 -29.63
CA THR A 300 -0.35 8.59 -29.89
C THR A 300 -1.13 9.51 -28.95
N CYS A 301 -0.67 9.65 -27.70
CA CYS A 301 -1.21 10.57 -26.72
C CYS A 301 -0.12 10.96 -25.69
N PRO A 302 -0.32 12.03 -24.90
CA PRO A 302 0.69 12.50 -23.94
C PRO A 302 1.17 11.41 -22.97
N ARG A 303 0.27 10.54 -22.49
CA ARG A 303 0.62 9.44 -21.57
C ARG A 303 1.45 8.34 -22.22
N ALA A 304 1.04 7.86 -23.40
CA ALA A 304 1.80 6.84 -24.13
C ALA A 304 3.20 7.33 -24.52
N ARG A 305 3.33 8.64 -24.79
CA ARG A 305 4.58 9.30 -25.16
C ARG A 305 5.56 9.45 -24.00
N ALA A 306 5.08 9.61 -22.76
CA ALA A 306 5.89 10.08 -21.64
C ALA A 306 7.20 9.30 -21.44
N ALA A 307 7.12 7.98 -21.26
CA ALA A 307 8.31 7.16 -21.04
C ALA A 307 9.21 7.03 -22.30
N PRO A 308 8.68 6.69 -23.50
CA PRO A 308 9.48 6.61 -24.73
C PRO A 308 10.19 7.92 -25.10
N ALA A 309 9.55 9.08 -24.90
CA ALA A 309 10.17 10.37 -25.15
C ALA A 309 11.35 10.63 -24.21
N GLN A 310 11.22 10.30 -22.92
CA GLN A 310 12.33 10.38 -21.97
C GLN A 310 13.50 9.47 -22.38
N PHE A 311 13.23 8.23 -22.80
CA PHE A 311 14.27 7.31 -23.25
C PHE A 311 14.99 7.83 -24.50
N SER A 312 14.25 8.40 -25.45
CA SER A 312 14.81 9.06 -26.64
C SER A 312 15.71 10.22 -26.24
N ALA A 313 15.24 11.08 -25.34
CA ALA A 313 15.97 12.25 -24.89
C ALA A 313 17.24 11.89 -24.11
N LEU A 314 17.21 10.84 -23.29
CA LEU A 314 18.39 10.28 -22.63
C LEU A 314 19.41 9.72 -23.64
N ALA A 315 18.93 9.03 -24.68
CA ALA A 315 19.79 8.53 -25.74
C ALA A 315 20.46 9.68 -26.52
N ASP A 316 19.72 10.75 -26.81
CA ASP A 316 20.25 11.97 -27.44
C ASP A 316 21.30 12.65 -26.57
N LEU A 317 21.03 12.81 -25.28
CA LEU A 317 21.98 13.35 -24.31
C LEU A 317 23.29 12.55 -24.31
N ALA A 318 23.21 11.22 -24.21
CA ALA A 318 24.38 10.34 -24.22
C ALA A 318 25.17 10.37 -25.54
N MET A 319 24.51 10.75 -26.65
CA MET A 319 25.14 10.97 -27.95
C MET A 319 25.63 12.42 -28.16
N GLY A 320 25.57 13.28 -27.15
CA GLY A 320 26.05 14.66 -27.19
C GLY A 320 25.06 15.67 -27.76
N ARG A 321 23.75 15.35 -27.76
CA ARG A 321 22.66 16.24 -28.18
C ARG A 321 21.75 16.55 -26.97
N PRO A 322 22.10 17.52 -26.12
CA PRO A 322 21.39 17.76 -24.85
C PRO A 322 20.05 18.50 -25.00
N GLU A 323 19.76 19.11 -26.14
CA GLU A 323 18.59 19.99 -26.34
C GLU A 323 17.25 19.26 -26.15
N PRO A 324 17.02 18.05 -26.71
CA PRO A 324 15.79 17.31 -26.48
C PRO A 324 15.57 16.96 -25.01
N TYR A 325 16.65 16.61 -24.28
CA TYR A 325 16.59 16.31 -22.85
C TYR A 325 16.20 17.52 -22.02
N ARG A 326 16.77 18.70 -22.31
CA ARG A 326 16.39 19.94 -21.62
C ARG A 326 14.92 20.30 -21.85
N LEU A 327 14.41 20.09 -23.06
CA LEU A 327 13.01 20.34 -23.38
C LEU A 327 12.08 19.39 -22.62
N GLU A 328 12.38 18.09 -22.60
CA GLU A 328 11.56 17.11 -21.87
C GLU A 328 11.56 17.35 -20.35
N LEU A 329 12.68 17.81 -19.77
CA LEU A 329 12.72 18.24 -18.36
C LEU A 329 11.75 19.39 -18.06
N THR A 330 11.52 20.31 -18.99
CA THR A 330 10.57 21.42 -18.82
C THR A 330 9.11 21.02 -19.05
N LEU A 331 8.84 19.89 -19.71
CA LEU A 331 7.49 19.38 -19.97
C LEU A 331 6.97 18.48 -18.84
N LEU A 332 7.84 18.02 -17.94
CA LEU A 332 7.52 17.15 -16.81
C LEU A 332 6.65 17.83 -15.72
N ASP A 333 6.49 19.15 -15.77
CA ASP A 333 5.58 19.92 -14.90
C ASP A 333 4.11 19.94 -15.40
N ALA A 334 3.78 19.18 -16.45
CA ALA A 334 2.43 19.17 -17.02
C ALA A 334 1.43 18.37 -16.14
N PRO A 335 0.27 18.94 -15.75
CA PRO A 335 -0.72 18.30 -14.87
C PRO A 335 -1.41 17.06 -15.47
N GLU A 336 -1.17 16.77 -16.75
CA GLU A 336 -1.77 15.64 -17.49
C GLU A 336 -1.01 14.31 -17.26
N LEU A 337 0.21 14.38 -16.71
CA LEU A 337 1.03 13.24 -16.36
C LEU A 337 0.69 12.76 -14.93
N PRO A 338 0.53 11.45 -14.68
CA PRO A 338 0.27 10.95 -13.33
C PRO A 338 1.42 11.36 -12.39
N PRO A 339 1.12 11.85 -11.17
CA PRO A 339 2.15 12.28 -10.23
C PRO A 339 3.14 11.15 -9.93
N ALA A 340 4.43 11.45 -10.08
CA ALA A 340 5.61 10.67 -9.66
C ALA A 340 5.82 9.24 -10.21
N ARG A 341 4.95 8.70 -11.08
CA ARG A 341 5.16 7.32 -11.63
C ARG A 341 6.22 7.23 -12.73
N CYS A 342 6.53 8.34 -13.42
CA CYS A 342 7.54 8.36 -14.49
C CYS A 342 8.90 8.98 -14.09
N THR A 343 9.02 9.59 -12.90
CA THR A 343 10.24 10.31 -12.48
C THR A 343 11.22 9.46 -11.66
N THR A 344 10.91 8.18 -11.40
CA THR A 344 11.68 7.34 -10.48
C THR A 344 12.39 6.14 -11.12
N TRP A 345 12.46 6.06 -12.45
CA TRP A 345 13.40 5.12 -13.10
C TRP A 345 14.80 5.72 -12.98
N PRO A 346 15.67 5.21 -12.10
CA PRO A 346 17.01 5.75 -11.99
C PRO A 346 17.72 5.37 -13.30
N ALA A 347 17.99 6.37 -14.14
CA ALA A 347 19.15 6.27 -15.01
C ALA A 347 20.36 6.24 -14.07
N ALA A 348 21.12 5.13 -14.16
CA ALA A 348 22.20 4.74 -13.26
C ALA A 348 23.20 5.85 -12.89
#